data_AF-A0A1M7Y614-F1
#
_entry.id   AF-A0A1M7Y614-F1
#
_cell.length_a   1.000
_cell.length_b   1.000
_cell.length_c   1.000
_cell.angle_alpha   90.00
_cell.angle_beta   90.00
_cell.angle_gamma   90.00
#
_symmetry.space_group_name_H-M   'P 1'
#
loop_
_entity.id
_entity.type
_entity.pdbx_description
1 polymer ?
#
loop_
_entity_poly.entity_id
_entity_poly.type
_entity_poly.pdbx_seq_one_letter_code
_entity_poly.pdbx_strand_id
1 'polypeptide(L)'
;MATTNELKEFQKMWTWLSSHPAHNQEYYMKHVAKLETPWRDSCPLCHTADGPCRNCEELWQSKYGGLCSDKNSPLNKWRQTSVDDPDNRTWYANRIALLGRQAMKTHRA
;
A
#
# COMPACT_ATOMS: atom_id res chain seq x y z
N MET A 1 -10.51 -4.12 -10.17
CA MET A 1 -10.20 -5.06 -9.07
C MET A 1 -8.75 -5.43 -9.21
N ALA A 2 -7.98 -5.35 -8.12
CA ALA A 2 -6.59 -5.75 -8.13
C ALA A 2 -6.47 -7.25 -8.38
N THR A 3 -5.45 -7.66 -9.12
CA THR A 3 -5.16 -9.09 -9.25
C THR A 3 -4.53 -9.63 -7.96
N THR A 4 -4.60 -10.94 -7.76
CA THR A 4 -3.92 -11.60 -6.64
C THR A 4 -2.42 -11.31 -6.61
N ASN A 5 -1.76 -11.15 -7.77
CA ASN A 5 -0.33 -10.83 -7.81
C ASN A 5 -0.06 -9.39 -7.33
N GLU A 6 -0.90 -8.43 -7.68
CA GLU A 6 -0.75 -7.06 -7.18
C GLU A 6 -1.01 -6.98 -5.68
N LEU A 7 -2.01 -7.71 -5.17
CA LEU A 7 -2.26 -7.78 -3.74
C LEU A 7 -1.09 -8.44 -2.98
N LYS A 8 -0.41 -9.42 -3.58
CA LYS A 8 0.84 -9.98 -3.05
C LYS A 8 1.96 -8.94 -3.02
N GLU A 9 2.20 -8.24 -4.12
CA GLU A 9 3.25 -7.21 -4.17
C GLU A 9 2.96 -6.04 -3.24
N PHE A 10 1.70 -5.64 -3.13
CA PHE A 10 1.22 -4.68 -2.15
C PHE A 10 1.52 -5.15 -0.72
N GLN A 11 1.10 -6.37 -0.38
CA GLN A 11 1.33 -6.92 0.95
C GLN A 11 2.84 -7.07 1.27
N LYS A 12 3.65 -7.50 0.30
CA LYS A 12 5.12 -7.58 0.46
C LYS A 12 5.75 -6.22 0.73
N MET A 13 5.43 -5.21 -0.08
CA MET A 13 5.96 -3.84 0.08
C MET A 13 5.64 -3.30 1.47
N TRP A 14 4.38 -3.39 1.90
CA TRP A 14 3.97 -2.84 3.19
C TRP A 14 4.50 -3.65 4.38
N THR A 15 4.68 -4.96 4.24
CA THR A 15 5.37 -5.79 5.25
C THR A 15 6.84 -5.38 5.37
N TRP A 16 7.50 -5.10 4.25
CA TRP A 16 8.88 -4.63 4.29
C TRP A 16 8.99 -3.23 4.92
N LEU A 17 8.11 -2.31 4.55
CA LEU A 17 8.07 -0.95 5.12
C LEU A 17 7.72 -0.94 6.60
N SER A 18 6.97 -1.93 7.11
CA SER A 18 6.74 -2.06 8.56
C SER A 18 8.01 -2.41 9.32
N SER A 19 8.93 -3.15 8.69
CA SER A 19 10.21 -3.53 9.29
C SER A 19 11.31 -2.49 9.03
N HIS A 20 11.09 -1.55 8.09
CA HIS A 20 12.05 -0.51 7.71
C HIS A 20 11.36 0.86 7.67
N PRO A 21 10.89 1.37 8.81
CA PRO A 21 10.05 2.57 8.86
C PRO A 21 10.75 3.83 8.36
N ALA A 22 12.09 3.90 8.37
CA ALA A 22 12.84 5.03 7.83
C ALA A 22 12.71 5.22 6.30
N HIS A 23 12.17 4.23 5.59
CA HIS A 23 12.07 4.25 4.14
C HIS A 23 10.64 4.45 3.65
N ASN A 24 10.50 4.69 2.34
CA ASN A 24 9.23 4.90 1.69
C ASN A 24 9.01 3.96 0.49
N GLN A 25 7.84 4.09 -0.14
CA GLN A 25 7.42 3.26 -1.26
C GLN A 25 8.37 3.41 -2.46
N GLU A 26 8.84 4.63 -2.74
CA GLU A 26 9.81 4.91 -3.81
C GLU A 26 11.14 4.19 -3.58
N TYR A 27 11.65 4.23 -2.33
CA TYR A 27 12.86 3.52 -1.95
C TYR A 27 12.70 2.01 -2.16
N TYR A 28 11.59 1.43 -1.69
CA TYR A 28 11.30 0.01 -1.87
C TYR A 28 11.29 -0.37 -3.36
N MET A 29 10.63 0.43 -4.19
CA MET A 29 10.56 0.20 -5.62
C MET A 29 11.94 0.24 -6.29
N LYS A 30 12.76 1.23 -5.91
CA LYS A 30 14.09 1.45 -6.49
C LYS A 30 15.13 0.41 -6.04
N HIS A 31 15.03 -0.08 -4.81
CA HIS A 31 16.10 -0.88 -4.18
C HIS A 31 15.72 -2.32 -3.82
N VAL A 32 14.43 -2.64 -3.72
CA VAL A 32 13.96 -3.93 -3.19
C VAL A 32 13.16 -4.73 -4.22
N ALA A 33 12.19 -4.12 -4.89
CA ALA A 33 11.20 -4.83 -5.71
C ALA A 33 11.72 -5.44 -7.02
N LYS A 34 12.92 -5.02 -7.49
CA LYS A 34 13.54 -5.45 -8.76
C LYS A 34 12.54 -5.51 -9.93
N LEU A 35 11.85 -4.39 -10.19
CA LEU A 35 10.82 -4.32 -11.23
C LEU A 35 11.45 -4.01 -12.59
N GLU A 36 10.98 -4.69 -13.64
CA GLU A 36 11.30 -4.32 -15.03
C GLU A 36 10.66 -2.98 -15.41
N THR A 37 9.43 -2.74 -14.94
CA THR A 37 8.70 -1.48 -15.11
C THR A 37 8.28 -0.94 -13.74
N PRO A 38 8.64 0.30 -13.38
CA PRO A 38 8.22 0.92 -12.14
C PRO A 38 6.69 0.99 -12.00
N TRP A 39 6.18 0.80 -10.79
CA TRP A 39 4.78 1.03 -10.48
C TRP A 39 4.45 2.53 -10.53
N ARG A 40 3.27 2.88 -11.04
CA ARG A 40 2.77 4.26 -10.99
C ARG A 40 2.51 4.67 -9.53
N ASP A 41 2.90 5.89 -9.19
CA ASP A 41 2.77 6.48 -7.84
C ASP A 41 3.36 5.59 -6.72
N SER A 42 4.37 4.77 -7.06
CA SER A 42 4.97 3.76 -6.18
C SER A 42 3.94 2.82 -5.53
N CYS A 43 2.88 2.49 -6.27
CA CYS A 43 1.77 1.68 -5.80
C CYS A 43 1.54 0.47 -6.72
N PRO A 44 1.75 -0.77 -6.23
CA PRO A 44 1.53 -1.97 -7.04
C PRO A 44 0.07 -2.20 -7.46
N LEU A 45 -0.88 -1.46 -6.89
CA LEU A 45 -2.31 -1.55 -7.25
C LEU A 45 -2.70 -0.57 -8.37
N CYS A 46 -1.84 0.40 -8.69
CA CYS A 46 -2.13 1.41 -9.70
C CYS A 46 -1.51 0.99 -11.03
N HIS A 47 -2.30 0.32 -11.87
CA HIS A 47 -1.88 -0.06 -13.21
C HIS A 47 -1.65 1.15 -14.12
N THR A 48 -0.69 0.99 -15.01
CA THR A 48 -0.44 1.84 -16.16
C THR A 48 -1.40 1.47 -17.30
N ALA A 49 -2.57 2.09 -17.30
CA ALA A 49 -3.37 2.40 -18.48
C ALA A 49 -4.34 3.50 -18.05
N ASP A 50 -4.49 4.55 -18.85
CA ASP A 50 -5.12 5.82 -18.47
C ASP A 50 -6.36 5.70 -17.58
N GLY A 51 -6.34 6.43 -16.46
CA GLY A 51 -7.46 6.51 -15.53
C GLY A 51 -7.07 6.70 -14.05
N PRO A 52 -8.05 6.97 -13.18
CA PRO A 52 -7.85 7.05 -11.73
C PRO A 52 -7.62 5.66 -11.12
N CYS A 53 -6.64 5.55 -10.22
CA CYS A 53 -6.37 4.33 -9.48
C CYS A 53 -7.51 4.03 -8.48
N ARG A 54 -8.35 3.04 -8.78
CA ARG A 54 -9.49 2.62 -7.93
C ARG A 54 -9.33 1.25 -7.28
N ASN A 55 -8.25 0.54 -7.56
CA ASN A 55 -7.99 -0.79 -7.00
C ASN A 55 -7.73 -0.80 -5.49
N CYS A 56 -7.69 0.36 -4.84
CA CYS A 56 -7.57 0.48 -3.40
C CYS A 56 -8.92 0.58 -2.66
N GLU A 57 -10.04 0.75 -3.38
CA GLU A 57 -11.39 0.80 -2.80
C GLU A 57 -11.78 -0.53 -2.15
N GLU A 58 -11.32 -1.67 -2.71
CA GLU A 58 -11.57 -3.00 -2.12
C GLU A 58 -10.78 -3.24 -0.82
N LEU A 59 -9.73 -2.46 -0.57
CA LEU A 59 -8.92 -2.56 0.65
C LEU A 59 -9.47 -1.72 1.79
N TRP A 60 -10.07 -0.57 1.46
CA TRP A 60 -10.61 0.37 2.42
C TRP A 60 -11.59 1.27 1.72
N GLN A 61 -12.82 1.27 2.20
CA GLN A 61 -13.85 2.22 1.79
C GLN A 61 -14.55 2.75 3.03
N SER A 62 -14.56 4.07 3.17
CA SER A 62 -15.32 4.77 4.19
C SER A 62 -16.25 5.81 3.56
N LYS A 63 -17.10 6.43 4.39
CA LYS A 63 -17.93 7.56 3.96
C LYS A 63 -17.11 8.80 3.53
N TYR A 64 -15.81 8.82 3.81
CA TYR A 64 -14.91 9.95 3.53
C TYR A 64 -13.91 9.67 2.40
N GLY A 65 -13.88 8.45 1.83
CA GLY A 65 -12.99 8.08 0.73
C GLY A 65 -12.44 6.67 0.84
N GLY A 66 -11.51 6.35 -0.07
CA GLY A 66 -10.79 5.07 -0.12
C GLY A 66 -9.44 5.14 0.58
N LEU A 67 -8.66 4.06 0.52
CA LEU A 67 -7.35 3.97 1.18
C LEU A 67 -6.41 5.16 0.85
N CYS A 68 -6.43 5.68 -0.38
CA CYS A 68 -5.57 6.78 -0.78
C CYS A 68 -6.10 8.18 -0.39
N SER A 69 -7.42 8.35 -0.31
CA SER A 69 -8.08 9.66 -0.20
C SER A 69 -8.66 9.96 1.19
N ASP A 70 -9.06 8.94 1.95
CA ASP A 70 -9.55 9.11 3.31
C ASP A 70 -8.40 9.51 4.24
N LYS A 71 -8.51 10.69 4.87
CA LYS A 71 -7.51 11.23 5.82
C LYS A 71 -7.31 10.34 7.05
N ASN A 72 -8.28 9.48 7.36
CA ASN A 72 -8.22 8.55 8.47
C ASN A 72 -7.80 7.14 8.04
N SER A 73 -7.55 6.91 6.75
CA SER A 73 -7.00 5.64 6.29
C SER A 73 -5.59 5.43 6.86
N PRO A 74 -5.18 4.17 7.07
CA PRO A 74 -3.85 3.89 7.57
C PRO A 74 -2.75 4.34 6.60
N LEU A 75 -3.00 4.32 5.29
CA LEU A 75 -2.06 4.85 4.28
C LEU A 75 -1.88 6.37 4.41
N ASN A 76 -2.97 7.10 4.58
CA ASN A 76 -2.91 8.55 4.70
C ASN A 76 -2.20 8.95 6.01
N LYS A 77 -2.53 8.28 7.12
CA LYS A 77 -1.83 8.46 8.40
C LYS A 77 -0.34 8.14 8.30
N TRP A 78 0.03 7.04 7.65
CA TRP A 78 1.44 6.69 7.43
C TRP A 78 2.20 7.76 6.64
N ARG A 79 1.60 8.31 5.57
CA ARG A 79 2.20 9.38 4.75
C ARG A 79 2.46 10.66 5.54
N GLN A 80 1.62 10.94 6.54
CA GLN A 80 1.76 12.10 7.42
C GLN A 80 2.65 11.85 8.64
N THR A 81 3.01 10.59 8.90
CA THR A 81 3.84 10.23 10.05
C THR A 81 5.31 10.47 9.71
N SER A 82 6.00 11.28 10.51
CA SER A 82 7.43 11.60 10.33
C SER A 82 8.30 10.34 10.39
N VAL A 83 9.41 10.35 9.66
CA VAL A 83 10.45 9.31 9.76
C VAL A 83 11.05 9.21 11.17
N ASP A 84 10.97 10.29 11.96
CA ASP A 84 11.41 10.33 13.36
C ASP A 84 10.42 9.66 14.33
N ASP A 85 9.26 9.23 13.83
CA ASP A 85 8.26 8.45 14.57
C ASP A 85 8.15 7.03 13.96
N PRO A 86 9.18 6.19 14.17
CA PRO A 86 9.25 4.87 13.54
C PRO A 86 8.16 3.93 14.05
N ASP A 87 7.72 4.06 15.31
CA ASP A 87 6.72 3.20 15.92
C ASP A 87 5.37 3.34 15.21
N ASN A 88 4.90 4.58 15.00
CA ASN A 88 3.65 4.80 14.28
C ASN A 88 3.78 4.44 12.80
N ARG A 89 4.93 4.69 12.17
CA ARG A 89 5.18 4.25 10.78
C ARG A 89 5.12 2.74 10.64
N THR A 90 5.74 1.99 11.54
CA THR A 90 5.66 0.54 11.58
C THR A 90 4.23 0.08 11.80
N TRP A 91 3.52 0.68 12.74
CA TRP A 91 2.13 0.33 13.04
C TRP A 91 1.20 0.52 11.84
N TYR A 92 1.23 1.70 11.21
CA TYR A 92 0.37 1.98 10.06
C TYR A 92 0.76 1.11 8.85
N ALA A 93 2.06 0.91 8.57
CA ALA A 93 2.50 0.04 7.49
C ALA A 93 2.02 -1.40 7.68
N ASN A 94 2.10 -1.94 8.90
CA ASN A 94 1.58 -3.26 9.21
C ASN A 94 0.06 -3.34 9.01
N ARG A 95 -0.70 -2.30 9.42
CA ARG A 95 -2.15 -2.24 9.14
C ARG A 95 -2.44 -2.30 7.65
N ILE A 96 -1.68 -1.58 6.82
CA ILE A 96 -1.85 -1.60 5.36
C ILE A 96 -1.52 -2.99 4.80
N ALA A 97 -0.45 -3.63 5.26
CA ALA A 97 -0.10 -5.00 4.85
C ALA A 97 -1.22 -6.01 5.17
N LEU A 98 -1.87 -5.87 6.35
CA LEU A 98 -3.00 -6.70 6.74
C LEU A 98 -4.23 -6.51 5.85
N LEU A 99 -4.49 -5.29 5.35
CA LEU A 99 -5.57 -5.04 4.38
C LEU A 99 -5.33 -5.83 3.09
N GLY A 100 -4.11 -5.77 2.54
CA GLY A 100 -3.74 -6.55 1.36
C GLY A 100 -3.90 -8.06 1.58
N ARG A 101 -3.46 -8.54 2.76
CA ARG A 101 -3.64 -9.95 3.16
C ARG A 101 -5.11 -10.36 3.24
N GLN A 102 -5.96 -9.50 3.79
CA GLN A 102 -7.39 -9.78 3.93
C GLN A 102 -8.07 -9.83 2.57
N ALA A 103 -7.78 -8.87 1.68
CA ALA A 103 -8.32 -8.88 0.33
C ALA A 103 -7.94 -10.15 -0.44
N MET A 104 -6.69 -10.63 -0.34
CA MET A 104 -6.29 -11.91 -0.96
C MET A 104 -7.09 -13.12 -0.45
N LYS A 105 -7.52 -13.11 0.82
CA LYS A 105 -8.37 -14.19 1.35
C LYS A 105 -9.77 -14.14 0.76
N THR A 106 -10.34 -12.94 0.66
CA THR A 106 -11.65 -12.73 0.05
C THR A 106 -11.66 -13.08 -1.43
N HIS A 107 -10.59 -12.80 -2.18
CA HIS A 107 -10.44 -13.19 -3.59
C HIS A 107 -10.37 -14.71 -3.83
N ARG A 108 -10.12 -15.51 -2.79
CA ARG A 108 -10.05 -16.99 -2.87
C ARG A 108 -11.35 -17.68 -2.43
N ALA A 109 -12.27 -16.94 -1.81
CA ALA A 109 -13.56 -17.43 -1.32
C ALA A 109 -14.63 -17.25 -2.40
#